data_AF-A0A5B3GWF5-F1
#
_entry.id   AF-A0A5B3GWF5-F1
#
_cell.length_a   1.000
_cell.length_b   1.000
_cell.length_c   1.000
_cell.angle_alpha   90.00
_cell.angle_beta   90.00
_cell.angle_gamma   90.00
#
_symmetry.space_group_name_H-M   'P 1'
#
loop_
_entity.id
_entity.type
_entity.pdbx_description
1 polymer ?
#
loop_
_entity_poly.entity_id
_entity_poly.type
_entity_poly.pdbx_seq_one_letter_code
_entity_poly.pdbx_strand_id
1 'polypeptide(L)'
;MKRLLLLTILIGLLFTSPNSFAQSSKPKRATIKYENGVKYVGEIRKGSPKKYSEYALIQKIFIGRKKLKHGKGIMYFANGDQLDGEWYNDQCKRGTYKFAYGDIFEGEISESSIQNGKMIFSSGLGTMIFASEGDITLGYKIWHYPANCSFTGTIKDKKPYTGTFDCTLTTKDGDSFTGRLSDGHFGYGKIEYASGDTFEGNFISDTPSSGKYRYASITEITRANHKWEIPAGCVFEGNIVPFTGTVNMEITNADGDKFVGKLNNGAPDEGTMVFAATGHTETGKWKDGLSPKEYEIKLKAETKAWLDAQRKAREARQQKEEQAKVQKLAQEKQKQQKEEQRKKSLIQKYGQRYGSLIYQGKLELGMTQQMCQEVIDIKSYDIGKNMRSGHRVETWTFNKDKQDMQVAAAMTQLSGEEAMALTLLMGFADSVGASTPKYSILVFTDGKLTSLY
;
A
#
# COMPACT_ATOMS: atom_id res chain seq x y z
N MET A 1 -36.60 6.12 80.12
CA MET A 1 -37.69 7.07 80.39
C MET A 1 -37.76 8.09 79.25
N LYS A 2 -38.97 8.43 78.84
CA LYS A 2 -39.41 9.13 77.62
C LYS A 2 -38.78 10.52 77.39
N ARG A 3 -38.54 10.87 76.11
CA ARG A 3 -39.22 11.91 75.27
C ARG A 3 -38.34 12.17 74.01
N LEU A 4 -38.70 11.80 72.76
CA LEU A 4 -39.66 12.42 71.79
C LEU A 4 -39.48 13.95 71.69
N LEU A 5 -39.38 14.68 70.55
CA LEU A 5 -39.67 14.51 69.11
C LEU A 5 -39.06 15.68 68.30
N LEU A 6 -38.73 15.41 67.01
CA LEU A 6 -39.02 16.16 65.75
C LEU A 6 -38.35 17.49 65.29
N LEU A 7 -38.07 17.45 63.96
CA LEU A 7 -38.25 18.44 62.85
C LEU A 7 -37.26 19.63 62.74
N THR A 8 -36.24 19.56 61.85
CA THR A 8 -36.16 19.97 60.41
C THR A 8 -36.14 21.48 60.13
N ILE A 9 -35.29 21.87 59.14
CA ILE A 9 -35.06 23.17 58.43
C ILE A 9 -33.54 23.50 58.57
N LEU A 10 -32.68 23.70 57.57
CA LEU A 10 -32.78 23.93 56.13
C LEU A 10 -31.39 23.63 55.50
N ILE A 11 -31.39 22.87 54.40
CA ILE A 11 -30.60 22.97 53.16
C ILE A 11 -29.17 23.58 53.22
N GLY A 12 -28.23 22.82 52.65
CA GLY A 12 -26.81 23.13 52.62
C GLY A 12 -26.39 24.24 51.67
N LEU A 13 -25.17 24.71 51.91
CA LEU A 13 -24.20 25.06 50.89
C LEU A 13 -22.81 24.72 51.45
N LEU A 14 -22.25 23.66 50.88
CA LEU A 14 -20.84 23.31 50.93
C LEU A 14 -19.99 24.50 50.44
N PHE A 15 -18.72 24.50 50.87
CA PHE A 15 -17.63 25.43 50.53
C PHE A 15 -17.43 26.62 51.47
N THR A 16 -16.89 26.32 52.66
CA THR A 16 -15.95 27.23 53.34
C THR A 16 -14.78 26.43 53.91
N SER A 17 -13.90 25.93 53.03
CA SER A 17 -12.49 25.91 53.40
C SER A 17 -12.00 27.34 53.22
N PRO A 18 -11.44 28.02 54.23
CA PRO A 18 -10.68 29.23 53.96
C PRO A 18 -9.48 28.80 53.12
N ASN A 19 -9.60 29.04 51.81
CA ASN A 19 -8.45 29.17 50.94
C ASN A 19 -7.53 30.15 51.65
N SER A 20 -6.46 29.63 52.24
CA SER A 20 -5.33 30.43 52.64
C SER A 20 -4.76 30.98 51.34
N PHE A 21 -5.32 32.11 50.90
CA PHE A 21 -4.65 33.01 50.00
C PHE A 21 -3.39 33.41 50.73
N ALA A 22 -2.32 32.63 50.52
CA ALA A 22 -0.98 33.04 50.82
C ALA A 22 -0.80 34.34 50.06
N GLN A 23 -0.94 35.43 50.80
CA GLN A 23 -0.66 36.77 50.37
C GLN A 23 0.78 36.76 49.84
N SER A 24 0.91 36.68 48.52
CA SER A 24 2.20 36.63 47.84
C SER A 24 3.00 37.83 48.34
N SER A 25 4.03 37.57 49.14
CA SER A 25 4.95 38.59 49.62
C SER A 25 5.43 39.41 48.43
N LYS A 26 5.25 40.73 48.45
CA LYS A 26 5.72 41.63 47.38
C LYS A 26 7.11 41.18 46.91
N PRO A 27 7.32 40.95 45.60
CA PRO A 27 8.57 40.41 45.12
C PRO A 27 9.70 41.36 45.51
N LYS A 28 10.73 40.82 46.15
CA LYS A 28 11.88 41.63 46.59
C LYS A 28 12.74 41.91 45.37
N ARG A 29 13.18 43.15 45.16
CA ARG A 29 14.17 43.45 44.11
C ARG A 29 15.58 43.24 44.62
N ALA A 30 16.46 42.69 43.79
CA ALA A 30 17.86 42.48 44.11
C ALA A 30 18.76 42.54 42.87
N THR A 31 20.05 42.75 43.12
CA THR A 31 21.11 42.51 42.13
C THR A 31 21.80 41.19 42.44
N ILE A 32 21.91 40.30 41.46
CA ILE A 32 22.71 39.07 41.52
C ILE A 32 23.89 39.25 40.57
N LYS A 33 25.12 39.14 41.07
CA LYS A 33 26.35 39.19 40.24
C LYS A 33 26.94 37.78 40.18
N TYR A 34 27.42 37.39 39.00
CA TYR A 34 28.04 36.09 38.75
C TYR A 34 29.53 36.27 38.44
N GLU A 35 30.35 35.26 38.72
CA GLU A 35 31.81 35.30 38.50
C GLU A 35 32.19 35.49 37.03
N ASN A 36 31.36 35.00 36.11
CA ASN A 36 31.54 35.12 34.66
C ASN A 36 31.15 36.50 34.09
N GLY A 37 31.04 37.53 34.92
CA GLY A 37 30.68 38.91 34.51
C GLY A 37 29.20 39.14 34.25
N VAL A 38 28.36 38.11 34.30
CA VAL A 38 26.90 38.23 34.15
C VAL A 38 26.32 38.91 35.40
N LYS A 39 25.26 39.71 35.23
CA LYS A 39 24.52 40.34 36.34
C LYS A 39 23.03 40.34 36.06
N TYR A 40 22.21 40.04 37.06
CA TYR A 40 20.76 40.22 37.03
C TYR A 40 20.33 41.35 37.95
N VAL A 41 19.39 42.18 37.50
CA VAL A 41 18.74 43.23 38.28
C VAL A 41 17.24 43.09 38.13
N GLY A 42 16.54 42.71 39.20
CA GLY A 42 15.10 42.54 39.11
C GLY A 42 14.50 41.92 40.35
N GLU A 43 13.26 41.50 40.19
CA GLU A 43 12.49 40.82 41.22
C GLU A 43 13.07 39.41 41.48
N ILE A 44 13.03 38.99 42.75
CA ILE A 44 13.53 37.70 43.22
C ILE A 44 12.54 37.09 44.21
N ARG A 45 12.54 35.76 44.26
CA ARG A 45 11.83 34.99 45.29
C ARG A 45 12.79 34.10 46.06
N LYS A 46 12.43 33.82 47.32
CA LYS A 46 13.09 32.76 48.10
C LYS A 46 12.57 31.42 47.60
N GLY A 47 13.44 30.49 47.23
CA GLY A 47 13.03 29.15 46.81
C GLY A 47 14.12 28.11 47.01
N SER A 48 13.69 26.86 47.14
CA SER A 48 14.53 25.66 47.11
C SER A 48 14.30 24.98 45.75
N PRO A 49 15.32 24.71 44.93
CA PRO A 49 15.11 24.14 43.60
C PRO A 49 14.48 22.73 43.72
N LYS A 50 13.33 22.50 43.06
CA LYS A 50 12.88 21.14 42.75
C LYS A 50 13.56 20.71 41.45
N LYS A 51 14.23 19.54 41.49
CA LYS A 51 14.81 18.74 40.39
C LYS A 51 15.39 19.54 39.20
N TYR A 52 16.72 19.60 39.16
CA TYR A 52 17.59 19.92 38.01
C TYR A 52 17.16 21.10 37.12
N SER A 53 17.62 22.30 37.46
CA SER A 53 17.92 23.30 36.44
C SER A 53 19.39 23.14 36.02
N GLU A 54 19.67 23.16 34.72
CA GLU A 54 21.02 23.10 34.16
C GLU A 54 21.94 24.22 34.71
N TYR A 55 21.33 25.33 35.15
CA TYR A 55 21.96 26.41 35.92
C TYR A 55 22.64 25.98 37.22
N ALA A 56 22.29 24.81 37.78
CA ALA A 56 22.96 24.26 38.95
C ALA A 56 24.37 23.72 38.66
N LEU A 57 24.70 23.41 37.39
CA LEU A 57 26.01 22.84 37.02
C LEU A 57 27.12 23.89 36.90
N ILE A 58 26.78 25.17 36.68
CA ILE A 58 27.76 26.26 36.58
C ILE A 58 28.30 26.67 37.97
N GLN A 59 27.62 26.32 39.07
CA GLN A 59 28.06 26.67 40.42
C GLN A 59 28.53 25.45 41.19
N LYS A 60 29.84 25.22 41.17
CA LYS A 60 30.54 24.34 42.12
C LYS A 60 30.60 24.94 43.54
N ILE A 61 29.52 25.57 44.02
CA ILE A 61 29.44 26.16 45.36
C ILE A 61 28.06 25.84 45.96
N PHE A 62 28.09 24.92 46.93
CA PHE A 62 27.01 24.69 47.89
C PHE A 62 27.18 25.67 49.05
N ILE A 63 26.06 26.14 49.63
CA ILE A 63 25.83 26.89 50.89
C ILE A 63 25.18 28.26 50.66
N GLY A 64 23.92 28.39 51.12
CA GLY A 64 23.21 29.67 51.26
C GLY A 64 21.82 29.71 50.59
N ARG A 65 20.83 30.29 51.28
CA ARG A 65 19.44 30.47 50.82
C ARG A 65 19.40 31.07 49.40
N LYS A 66 19.12 30.24 48.37
CA LYS A 66 19.15 30.66 46.96
C LYS A 66 18.03 31.68 46.65
N LYS A 67 18.43 32.81 46.05
CA LYS A 67 17.54 33.83 45.48
C LYS A 67 17.29 33.43 44.03
N LEU A 68 16.04 33.13 43.67
CA LEU A 68 15.65 32.80 42.30
C LEU A 68 15.11 34.05 41.60
N LYS A 69 15.51 34.29 40.35
CA LYS A 69 14.96 35.34 39.48
C LYS A 69 13.47 35.08 39.26
N HIS A 70 12.66 36.11 39.44
CA HIS A 70 11.21 36.03 39.35
C HIS A 70 10.61 37.39 38.99
N GLY A 71 9.42 37.44 38.38
CA GLY A 71 8.76 38.71 38.05
C GLY A 71 9.56 39.49 36.99
N LYS A 72 9.54 40.82 37.06
CA LYS A 72 10.25 41.65 36.06
C LYS A 72 11.73 41.82 36.40
N GLY A 73 12.60 41.72 35.40
CA GLY A 73 14.03 41.93 35.59
C GLY A 73 14.84 41.94 34.30
N ILE A 74 16.03 42.52 34.41
CA ILE A 74 16.99 42.66 33.31
C ILE A 74 18.24 41.87 33.66
N MET A 75 18.68 41.04 32.72
CA MET A 75 19.94 40.32 32.78
C MET A 75 20.95 40.94 31.81
N TYR A 76 22.14 41.23 32.32
CA TYR A 76 23.27 41.80 31.60
C TYR A 76 24.33 40.72 31.43
N PHE A 77 24.80 40.52 30.21
CA PHE A 77 25.79 39.50 29.86
C PHE A 77 27.19 40.11 29.73
N ALA A 78 28.23 39.29 29.87
CA ALA A 78 29.61 39.77 29.84
C ALA A 78 30.03 40.31 28.46
N ASN A 79 29.35 39.88 27.39
CA ASN A 79 29.56 40.36 26.03
C ASN A 79 28.81 41.67 25.71
N GLY A 80 28.10 42.27 26.67
CA GLY A 80 27.31 43.49 26.47
C GLY A 80 25.85 43.26 26.09
N ASP A 81 25.44 42.02 25.83
CA ASP A 81 24.03 41.71 25.56
C ASP A 81 23.16 41.96 26.80
N GLN A 82 21.87 42.19 26.58
CA GLN A 82 20.88 42.43 27.63
C GLN A 82 19.61 41.63 27.37
N LEU A 83 18.99 41.07 28.41
CA LEU A 83 17.69 40.41 28.34
C LEU A 83 16.76 41.02 29.38
N ASP A 84 15.83 41.85 28.92
CA ASP A 84 14.75 42.43 29.74
C ASP A 84 13.51 41.56 29.60
N GLY A 85 12.95 41.03 30.69
CA GLY A 85 11.82 40.14 30.56
C GLY A 85 11.12 39.75 31.85
N GLU A 86 10.19 38.82 31.68
CA GLU A 86 9.41 38.19 32.75
C GLU A 86 10.04 36.85 33.15
N TRP A 87 10.42 36.74 34.42
CA TRP A 87 11.17 35.64 34.97
C TRP A 87 10.30 34.74 35.85
N TYR A 88 10.49 33.43 35.70
CA TYR A 88 9.88 32.42 36.55
C TYR A 88 10.89 31.32 36.87
N ASN A 89 11.31 31.23 38.14
CA ASN A 89 12.29 30.23 38.58
C ASN A 89 13.59 30.22 37.76
N ASP A 90 14.25 31.36 37.68
CA ASP A 90 15.50 31.54 36.92
C ASP A 90 15.39 31.41 35.39
N GLN A 91 14.20 31.12 34.85
CA GLN A 91 13.94 31.10 33.42
C GLN A 91 13.20 32.37 32.99
N CYS A 92 13.69 33.02 31.93
CA CYS A 92 12.94 34.08 31.26
C CYS A 92 11.88 33.41 30.37
N LYS A 93 10.61 33.83 30.48
CA LYS A 93 9.49 33.27 29.70
C LYS A 93 9.15 34.10 28.49
N ARG A 94 9.21 35.42 28.63
CA ARG A 94 9.05 36.38 27.54
C ARG A 94 9.96 37.56 27.80
N GLY A 95 10.55 38.12 26.77
CA GLY A 95 11.40 39.29 26.93
C GLY A 95 11.93 39.86 25.63
N THR A 96 12.66 40.96 25.80
CA THR A 96 13.41 41.66 24.77
C THR A 96 14.90 41.39 25.00
N TYR A 97 15.52 40.65 24.08
CA TYR A 97 16.95 40.44 24.04
C TYR A 97 17.61 41.48 23.14
N LYS A 98 18.43 42.37 23.70
CA LYS A 98 19.22 43.35 22.96
C LYS A 98 20.64 42.82 22.82
N PHE A 99 21.08 42.64 21.58
CA PHE A 99 22.44 42.25 21.27
C PHE A 99 23.38 43.44 21.43
N ALA A 100 24.64 43.21 21.81
CA ALA A 100 25.63 44.26 21.99
C ALA A 100 25.85 45.09 20.71
N TYR A 101 25.65 44.49 19.54
CA TYR A 101 25.77 45.11 18.23
C TYR A 101 24.49 45.80 17.73
N GLY A 102 23.43 45.85 18.55
CA GLY A 102 22.22 46.65 18.29
C GLY A 102 20.99 45.85 17.86
N ASP A 103 21.15 44.61 17.37
CA ASP A 103 20.01 43.75 17.04
C ASP A 103 19.09 43.54 18.24
N ILE A 104 17.82 43.30 17.97
CA ILE A 104 16.80 43.11 19.00
C ILE A 104 16.00 41.86 18.69
N PHE A 105 15.79 41.01 19.68
CA PHE A 105 14.77 39.98 19.64
C PHE A 105 13.67 40.32 20.64
N GLU A 106 12.41 40.18 20.25
CA GLU A 106 11.26 40.23 21.14
C GLU A 106 10.40 38.98 20.96
N GLY A 107 10.14 38.26 22.05
CA GLY A 107 9.25 37.11 21.98
C GLY A 107 9.27 36.24 23.22
N GLU A 108 8.62 35.09 23.08
CA GLU A 108 8.68 34.04 24.09
C GLU A 108 10.02 33.32 24.04
N ILE A 109 10.53 32.87 25.19
CA ILE A 109 11.78 32.11 25.30
C ILE A 109 11.41 30.72 25.76
N SER A 110 11.49 29.74 24.86
CA SER A 110 11.17 28.35 25.15
C SER A 110 12.32 27.65 25.87
N GLU A 111 13.53 27.84 25.34
CA GLU A 111 14.76 27.27 25.88
C GLU A 111 15.86 28.33 25.95
N SER A 112 16.71 28.19 26.96
CA SER A 112 17.61 29.25 27.37
C SER A 112 18.77 28.65 28.16
N SER A 113 19.99 28.78 27.66
CA SER A 113 21.21 28.36 28.36
C SER A 113 22.27 29.47 28.33
N ILE A 114 23.21 29.43 29.26
CA ILE A 114 24.36 30.35 29.27
C ILE A 114 25.61 29.53 29.06
N GLN A 115 26.34 29.82 28.00
CA GLN A 115 27.61 29.18 27.68
C GLN A 115 28.68 30.26 27.55
N ASN A 116 29.79 30.13 28.28
CA ASN A 116 30.92 31.07 28.25
C ASN A 116 30.52 32.55 28.43
N GLY A 117 29.55 32.82 29.32
CA GLY A 117 29.05 34.17 29.59
C GLY A 117 28.12 34.75 28.52
N LYS A 118 27.77 33.97 27.49
CA LYS A 118 26.82 34.32 26.41
C LYS A 118 25.51 33.56 26.58
N MET A 119 24.37 34.19 26.29
CA MET A 119 23.09 33.50 26.18
C MET A 119 23.02 32.69 24.88
N ILE A 120 22.41 31.52 24.93
CA ILE A 120 21.86 30.81 23.77
C ILE A 120 20.37 30.62 24.08
N PHE A 121 19.50 30.98 23.15
CA PHE A 121 18.06 30.82 23.34
C PHE A 121 17.38 30.40 22.04
N SER A 122 16.24 29.76 22.24
CA SER A 122 15.29 29.42 21.20
C SER A 122 13.92 29.97 21.55
N SER A 123 13.13 30.24 20.53
CA SER A 123 11.78 30.77 20.62
C SER A 123 10.87 30.02 19.66
N GLY A 124 9.68 29.64 20.14
CA GLY A 124 8.61 29.13 19.27
C GLY A 124 7.93 30.23 18.46
N LEU A 125 8.03 31.48 18.91
CA LEU A 125 7.47 32.65 18.22
C LEU A 125 8.10 33.94 18.76
N GLY A 126 8.66 34.73 17.87
CA GLY A 126 9.02 36.11 18.14
C GLY A 126 9.52 36.83 16.89
N THR A 127 9.98 38.05 17.11
CA THR A 127 10.46 38.96 16.07
C THR A 127 11.91 39.32 16.36
N MET A 128 12.79 39.08 15.39
CA MET A 128 14.14 39.63 15.36
C MET A 128 14.16 40.88 14.49
N ILE A 129 14.74 41.96 14.97
CA ILE A 129 14.96 43.22 14.25
C ILE A 129 16.47 43.40 14.12
N PHE A 130 16.96 43.46 12.89
CA PHE A 130 18.37 43.62 12.58
C PHE A 130 18.69 45.11 12.51
N ALA A 131 19.57 45.61 13.38
CA ALA A 131 19.86 47.04 13.44
C ALA A 131 20.74 47.50 12.27
N SER A 132 21.59 46.60 11.77
CA SER A 132 22.47 46.82 10.61
C SER A 132 22.13 45.82 9.52
N GLU A 133 22.59 46.11 8.31
CA GLU A 133 22.58 45.13 7.23
C GLU A 133 23.44 43.92 7.58
N GLY A 134 23.19 42.79 6.94
CA GLY A 134 23.94 41.57 7.21
C GLY A 134 23.55 40.43 6.29
N ASP A 135 24.13 39.27 6.58
CA ASP A 135 24.07 38.11 5.70
C ASP A 135 23.48 36.88 6.40
N ILE A 136 22.70 36.11 5.66
CA ILE A 136 22.20 34.79 6.04
C ILE A 136 22.56 33.78 4.94
N THR A 137 23.11 32.63 5.35
CA THR A 137 23.40 31.54 4.42
C THR A 137 22.17 30.65 4.28
N LEU A 138 21.63 30.54 3.07
CA LEU A 138 20.51 29.67 2.71
C LEU A 138 20.91 28.89 1.46
N GLY A 139 20.89 27.56 1.54
CA GLY A 139 21.48 26.68 0.54
C GLY A 139 22.99 26.91 0.39
N TYR A 140 23.44 27.03 -0.87
CA TYR A 140 24.84 27.31 -1.22
C TYR A 140 25.12 28.81 -1.40
N LYS A 141 24.12 29.68 -1.20
CA LYS A 141 24.24 31.12 -1.43
C LYS A 141 24.23 31.90 -0.11
N ILE A 142 24.84 33.08 -0.16
CA ILE A 142 24.80 34.08 0.90
C ILE A 142 23.79 35.14 0.47
N TRP A 143 22.79 35.36 1.34
CA TRP A 143 21.69 36.29 1.13
C TRP A 143 21.84 37.47 2.08
N HIS A 144 21.83 38.65 1.51
CA HIS A 144 21.95 39.92 2.18
C HIS A 144 20.57 40.48 2.53
N TYR A 145 20.42 40.97 3.76
CA TYR A 145 19.26 41.73 4.21
C TYR A 145 19.68 43.17 4.57
N PRO A 146 18.83 44.17 4.27
CA PRO A 146 19.11 45.56 4.62
C PRO A 146 18.97 45.82 6.13
N ALA A 147 19.53 46.94 6.58
CA ALA A 147 19.33 47.44 7.94
C ALA A 147 17.83 47.67 8.24
N ASN A 148 17.44 47.44 9.49
CA ASN A 148 16.06 47.46 9.98
C ASN A 148 15.14 46.39 9.38
N CYS A 149 15.69 45.40 8.67
CA CYS A 149 14.90 44.21 8.33
C CYS A 149 14.45 43.50 9.61
N SER A 150 13.25 42.93 9.58
CA SER A 150 12.75 42.10 10.66
C SER A 150 12.41 40.69 10.17
N PHE A 151 12.62 39.72 11.04
CA PHE A 151 12.21 38.34 10.85
C PHE A 151 11.20 37.96 11.93
N THR A 152 10.02 37.47 11.53
CA THR A 152 9.00 36.99 12.46
C THR A 152 8.81 35.48 12.31
N GLY A 153 8.97 34.75 13.40
CA GLY A 153 8.78 33.30 13.43
C GLY A 153 9.50 32.62 14.59
N THR A 154 9.83 31.35 14.38
CA THR A 154 10.66 30.56 15.30
C THR A 154 12.12 30.97 15.16
N ILE A 155 12.81 31.01 16.30
CA ILE A 155 14.23 31.36 16.38
C ILE A 155 14.94 30.21 17.07
N LYS A 156 16.03 29.76 16.47
CA LYS A 156 16.83 28.65 16.99
C LYS A 156 18.27 29.12 17.10
N ASP A 157 18.86 28.98 18.28
CA ASP A 157 20.24 29.41 18.56
C ASP A 157 20.51 30.85 18.11
N LYS A 158 19.57 31.77 18.39
CA LYS A 158 19.61 33.20 18.00
C LYS A 158 19.56 33.49 16.49
N LYS A 159 19.14 32.52 15.67
CA LYS A 159 19.01 32.70 14.21
C LYS A 159 17.58 32.45 13.74
N PRO A 160 17.15 33.14 12.66
CA PRO A 160 15.93 32.79 11.92
C PRO A 160 15.88 31.29 11.59
N TYR A 161 14.74 30.65 11.83
CA TYR A 161 14.58 29.22 11.56
C TYR A 161 13.35 28.94 10.69
N THR A 162 12.13 29.11 11.21
CA THR A 162 10.88 29.00 10.45
C THR A 162 10.07 30.28 10.60
N GLY A 163 9.82 31.01 9.52
CA GLY A 163 9.20 32.34 9.57
C GLY A 163 9.42 33.15 8.30
N THR A 164 9.17 34.46 8.36
CA THR A 164 9.26 35.36 7.20
C THR A 164 10.08 36.60 7.53
N PHE A 165 10.85 37.08 6.56
CA PHE A 165 11.41 38.42 6.58
C PHE A 165 10.37 39.42 6.05
N ASP A 166 10.39 40.65 6.57
CA ASP A 166 9.61 41.78 6.03
C ASP A 166 10.33 42.51 4.89
N CYS A 167 11.59 42.15 4.64
CA CYS A 167 12.43 42.68 3.59
C CYS A 167 12.64 41.67 2.45
N THR A 168 13.16 42.17 1.33
CA THR A 168 13.65 41.32 0.24
C THR A 168 15.11 40.95 0.51
N LEU A 169 15.40 39.64 0.46
CA LEU A 169 16.76 39.15 0.55
C LEU A 169 17.41 39.25 -0.83
N THR A 170 18.68 39.64 -0.91
CA THR A 170 19.40 39.77 -2.19
C THR A 170 20.74 39.07 -2.16
N THR A 171 21.21 38.53 -3.28
CA THR A 171 22.57 38.00 -3.40
C THR A 171 23.48 39.05 -4.05
N LYS A 172 24.80 38.90 -3.87
CA LYS A 172 25.78 39.77 -4.54
C LYS A 172 25.65 39.74 -6.07
N ASP A 173 25.21 38.61 -6.62
CA ASP A 173 25.07 38.40 -8.06
C ASP A 173 23.76 39.01 -8.62
N GLY A 174 22.85 39.48 -7.75
CA GLY A 174 21.63 40.18 -8.14
C GLY A 174 20.33 39.38 -8.02
N ASP A 175 20.38 38.12 -7.58
CA ASP A 175 19.14 37.37 -7.28
C ASP A 175 18.42 38.00 -6.08
N SER A 176 17.10 38.03 -6.12
CA SER A 176 16.25 38.49 -5.02
C SER A 176 15.28 37.39 -4.56
N PHE A 177 14.97 37.35 -3.26
CA PHE A 177 14.05 36.39 -2.67
C PHE A 177 13.07 37.06 -1.71
N THR A 178 11.80 36.66 -1.82
CA THR A 178 10.75 36.97 -0.85
C THR A 178 9.98 35.70 -0.52
N GLY A 179 9.75 35.43 0.76
CA GLY A 179 9.03 34.22 1.14
C GLY A 179 9.26 33.78 2.57
N ARG A 180 8.87 32.54 2.82
CA ARG A 180 8.91 31.89 4.11
C ARG A 180 10.05 30.88 4.18
N LEU A 181 10.78 30.93 5.30
CA LEU A 181 11.69 29.89 5.72
C LEU A 181 10.95 28.76 6.45
N SER A 182 11.40 27.53 6.25
CA SER A 182 11.02 26.33 7.01
C SER A 182 12.29 25.60 7.42
N ASP A 183 12.47 25.40 8.71
CA ASP A 183 13.58 24.65 9.29
C ASP A 183 14.98 25.14 8.90
N GLY A 184 15.13 26.46 8.75
CA GLY A 184 16.37 27.11 8.33
C GLY A 184 16.62 27.08 6.82
N HIS A 185 15.65 26.60 6.04
CA HIS A 185 15.70 26.49 4.58
C HIS A 185 14.58 27.31 3.93
N PHE A 186 14.65 27.54 2.63
CA PHE A 186 13.50 28.03 1.88
C PHE A 186 12.34 27.02 1.97
N GLY A 187 11.16 27.51 2.33
CA GLY A 187 9.92 26.72 2.35
C GLY A 187 9.07 27.00 1.12
N TYR A 188 8.58 28.24 1.03
CA TYR A 188 7.78 28.73 -0.09
C TYR A 188 8.11 30.20 -0.34
N GLY A 189 8.20 30.61 -1.61
CA GLY A 189 8.50 32.00 -1.93
C GLY A 189 8.76 32.22 -3.41
N LYS A 190 9.18 33.45 -3.71
CA LYS A 190 9.52 33.93 -5.03
C LYS A 190 11.00 34.26 -5.11
N ILE A 191 11.69 33.75 -6.13
CA ILE A 191 13.03 34.19 -6.55
C ILE A 191 12.92 34.94 -7.87
N GLU A 192 13.54 36.11 -7.94
CA GLU A 192 13.85 36.77 -9.21
C GLU A 192 15.36 36.65 -9.42
N TYR A 193 15.76 35.94 -10.46
CA TYR A 193 17.17 35.70 -10.75
C TYR A 193 17.77 36.90 -11.48
N ALA A 194 19.08 37.10 -11.33
CA ALA A 194 19.81 38.12 -12.08
C ALA A 194 19.74 37.92 -13.60
N SER A 195 19.49 36.69 -14.07
CA SER A 195 19.21 36.37 -15.48
C SER A 195 17.89 36.98 -16.00
N GLY A 196 17.02 37.43 -15.09
CA GLY A 196 15.64 37.86 -15.37
C GLY A 196 14.61 36.73 -15.23
N ASP A 197 15.05 35.48 -15.07
CA ASP A 197 14.13 34.36 -14.79
C ASP A 197 13.40 34.61 -13.47
N THR A 198 12.18 34.09 -13.35
CA THR A 198 11.46 34.13 -12.07
C THR A 198 10.94 32.77 -11.68
N PHE A 199 10.97 32.47 -10.39
CA PHE A 199 10.36 31.28 -9.82
C PHE A 199 9.46 31.68 -8.65
N GLU A 200 8.28 31.08 -8.55
CA GLU A 200 7.38 31.20 -7.40
C GLU A 200 6.83 29.83 -7.03
N GLY A 201 7.13 29.35 -5.82
CA GLY A 201 6.72 28.02 -5.42
C GLY A 201 7.40 27.49 -4.18
N ASN A 202 7.34 26.17 -4.04
CA ASN A 202 7.96 25.41 -2.96
C ASN A 202 9.44 25.13 -3.27
N PHE A 203 10.19 24.88 -2.20
CA PHE A 203 11.60 24.54 -2.26
C PHE A 203 11.85 23.20 -1.57
N ILE A 204 12.87 22.48 -2.03
CA ILE A 204 13.44 21.30 -1.37
C ILE A 204 14.95 21.50 -1.34
N SER A 205 15.56 21.41 -0.15
CA SER A 205 17.01 21.64 0.03
C SER A 205 17.48 22.95 -0.60
N ASP A 206 16.71 24.02 -0.39
CA ASP A 206 16.96 25.38 -0.93
C ASP A 206 16.97 25.49 -2.46
N THR A 207 16.43 24.48 -3.16
CA THR A 207 16.27 24.50 -4.62
C THR A 207 14.78 24.53 -5.01
N PRO A 208 14.38 25.28 -6.05
CA PRO A 208 13.02 25.26 -6.60
C PRO A 208 12.53 23.83 -6.86
N SER A 209 11.40 23.43 -6.27
CA SER A 209 10.87 22.07 -6.39
C SER A 209 9.59 22.03 -7.23
N SER A 210 8.55 22.74 -6.80
CA SER A 210 7.25 22.80 -7.47
C SER A 210 6.68 24.20 -7.44
N GLY A 211 6.23 24.69 -8.59
CA GLY A 211 5.72 26.04 -8.71
C GLY A 211 5.69 26.54 -10.15
N LYS A 212 5.68 27.86 -10.29
CA LYS A 212 5.70 28.57 -11.56
C LYS A 212 7.10 29.09 -11.83
N TYR A 213 7.64 28.76 -13.01
CA TYR A 213 8.93 29.23 -13.49
C TYR A 213 8.73 29.99 -14.79
N ARG A 214 9.16 31.24 -14.86
CA ARG A 214 9.15 32.07 -16.08
C ARG A 214 10.57 32.21 -16.60
N TYR A 215 10.77 31.84 -17.86
CA TYR A 215 12.04 31.97 -18.55
C TYR A 215 12.17 33.37 -19.15
N ALA A 216 13.26 34.08 -18.89
CA ALA A 216 13.52 35.40 -19.44
C ALA A 216 14.24 35.35 -20.79
N SER A 217 15.01 34.29 -21.04
CA SER A 217 15.70 34.03 -22.29
C SER A 217 15.35 32.66 -22.85
N ILE A 218 15.69 32.43 -24.12
CA ILE A 218 15.63 31.09 -24.70
C ILE A 218 16.50 30.15 -23.86
N THR A 219 15.93 29.02 -23.46
CA THR A 219 16.57 28.07 -22.54
C THR A 219 16.46 26.66 -23.08
N GLU A 220 17.57 25.92 -23.14
CA GLU A 220 17.55 24.50 -23.46
C GLU A 220 17.43 23.64 -22.20
N ILE A 221 16.44 22.74 -22.16
CA ILE A 221 16.26 21.77 -21.08
C ILE A 221 16.36 20.35 -21.64
N THR A 222 17.12 19.49 -20.96
CA THR A 222 17.19 18.06 -21.25
C THR A 222 16.76 17.23 -20.05
N ARG A 223 15.72 16.40 -20.22
CA ARG A 223 15.14 15.51 -19.20
C ARG A 223 14.64 14.22 -19.82
N ALA A 224 14.99 13.08 -19.23
CA ALA A 224 14.58 11.74 -19.68
C ALA A 224 14.68 11.51 -21.20
N ASN A 225 15.79 11.93 -21.81
CA ASN A 225 16.08 11.88 -23.25
C ASN A 225 15.26 12.85 -24.14
N HIS A 226 14.41 13.69 -23.56
CA HIS A 226 13.74 14.78 -24.27
C HIS A 226 14.54 16.07 -24.12
N LYS A 227 14.93 16.65 -25.26
CA LYS A 227 15.55 17.97 -25.34
C LYS A 227 14.52 18.97 -25.86
N TRP A 228 14.33 20.05 -25.12
CA TRP A 228 13.41 21.14 -25.44
C TRP A 228 14.11 22.48 -25.42
N GLU A 229 13.90 23.29 -26.44
CA GLU A 229 14.14 24.73 -26.45
C GLU A 229 12.88 25.45 -25.97
N ILE A 230 13.00 26.18 -24.88
CA ILE A 230 11.92 26.94 -24.25
C ILE A 230 12.07 28.41 -24.63
N PRO A 231 11.07 29.05 -25.24
CA PRO A 231 11.19 30.44 -25.65
C PRO A 231 11.16 31.39 -24.45
N ALA A 232 11.76 32.56 -24.64
CA ALA A 232 11.66 33.66 -23.70
C ALA A 232 10.19 34.05 -23.44
N GLY A 233 9.85 34.29 -22.18
CA GLY A 233 8.48 34.59 -21.73
C GLY A 233 7.63 33.36 -21.40
N CYS A 234 8.07 32.15 -21.77
CA CYS A 234 7.36 30.92 -21.41
C CYS A 234 7.27 30.77 -19.89
N VAL A 235 6.12 30.31 -19.43
CA VAL A 235 5.85 29.94 -18.04
C VAL A 235 5.62 28.44 -17.99
N PHE A 236 6.43 27.76 -17.18
CA PHE A 236 6.24 26.37 -16.79
C PHE A 236 5.61 26.32 -15.40
N GLU A 237 4.53 25.57 -15.23
CA GLU A 237 3.87 25.34 -13.93
C GLU A 237 3.85 23.86 -13.59
N GLY A 238 4.54 23.46 -12.53
CA GLY A 238 4.60 22.08 -12.06
C GLY A 238 5.86 21.76 -11.28
N ASN A 239 6.28 20.49 -11.32
CA ASN A 239 7.49 20.01 -10.68
C ASN A 239 8.70 20.28 -11.58
N ILE A 240 9.60 21.17 -11.13
CA ILE A 240 10.78 21.65 -11.89
C ILE A 240 11.69 20.48 -12.27
N VAL A 241 11.97 19.60 -11.31
CA VAL A 241 12.61 18.30 -11.51
C VAL A 241 11.61 17.26 -11.04
N PRO A 242 11.07 16.41 -11.94
CA PRO A 242 11.68 15.97 -13.19
C PRO A 242 11.19 16.68 -14.47
N PHE A 243 10.60 17.88 -14.39
CA PHE A 243 9.95 18.58 -15.52
C PHE A 243 8.60 17.96 -15.89
N THR A 244 7.75 17.79 -14.86
CA THR A 244 6.36 17.35 -14.97
C THR A 244 5.46 18.52 -14.64
N GLY A 245 4.70 19.02 -15.62
CA GLY A 245 3.95 20.27 -15.48
C GLY A 245 3.43 20.76 -16.82
N THR A 246 2.95 21.99 -16.88
CA THR A 246 2.37 22.59 -18.08
C THR A 246 3.22 23.74 -18.56
N VAL A 247 3.49 23.81 -19.85
CA VAL A 247 4.04 25.00 -20.53
C VAL A 247 2.90 25.79 -21.17
N ASN A 248 2.92 27.12 -21.03
CA ASN A 248 1.90 28.00 -21.60
C ASN A 248 2.23 28.51 -23.02
N MET A 249 3.42 28.20 -23.54
CA MET A 249 3.89 28.57 -24.87
C MET A 249 4.44 27.34 -25.59
N GLU A 250 4.56 27.45 -26.91
CA GLU A 250 5.18 26.42 -27.75
C GLU A 250 6.66 26.27 -27.42
N ILE A 251 7.07 25.06 -27.04
CA ILE A 251 8.47 24.65 -26.86
C ILE A 251 8.89 23.78 -28.05
N THR A 252 10.16 23.84 -28.44
CA THR A 252 10.65 23.20 -29.68
C THR A 252 11.56 22.02 -29.34
N ASN A 253 11.35 20.85 -29.92
CA ASN A 253 12.25 19.70 -29.73
C ASN A 253 13.45 19.75 -30.69
N ALA A 254 14.34 18.75 -30.63
CA ALA A 254 15.50 18.65 -31.51
C ALA A 254 15.16 18.47 -33.00
N ASP A 255 13.99 17.90 -33.31
CA ASP A 255 13.48 17.70 -34.67
C ASP A 255 12.78 18.95 -35.23
N GLY A 256 12.65 20.00 -34.41
CA GLY A 256 11.94 21.24 -34.74
C GLY A 256 10.44 21.20 -34.47
N ASP A 257 9.89 20.08 -33.98
CA ASP A 257 8.48 19.98 -33.63
C ASP A 257 8.17 20.89 -32.44
N LYS A 258 6.97 21.49 -32.48
CA LYS A 258 6.53 22.44 -31.47
C LYS A 258 5.45 21.83 -30.61
N PHE A 259 5.63 21.86 -29.30
CA PHE A 259 4.68 21.33 -28.34
C PHE A 259 4.17 22.43 -27.40
N VAL A 260 2.89 22.43 -27.10
CA VAL A 260 2.31 23.23 -26.01
C VAL A 260 1.34 22.38 -25.20
N GLY A 261 1.45 22.44 -23.88
CA GLY A 261 0.61 21.68 -22.97
C GLY A 261 1.39 21.06 -21.83
N LYS A 262 0.90 19.91 -21.38
CA LYS A 262 1.38 19.18 -20.22
C LYS A 262 2.45 18.16 -20.61
N LEU A 263 3.50 18.16 -19.80
CA LEU A 263 4.64 17.26 -19.85
C LEU A 263 4.63 16.34 -18.61
N ASN A 264 5.15 15.13 -18.78
CA ASN A 264 5.44 14.20 -17.71
C ASN A 264 6.88 13.70 -17.83
N ASN A 265 7.75 14.06 -16.88
CA ASN A 265 9.18 13.75 -16.90
C ASN A 265 9.85 14.22 -18.22
N GLY A 266 9.45 15.40 -18.71
CA GLY A 266 9.90 15.96 -19.99
C GLY A 266 9.27 15.36 -21.25
N ALA A 267 8.54 14.25 -21.18
CA ALA A 267 7.80 13.72 -22.33
C ALA A 267 6.45 14.44 -22.49
N PRO A 268 5.92 14.63 -23.71
CA PRO A 268 4.53 15.04 -23.92
C PRO A 268 3.55 14.10 -23.20
N ASP A 269 2.57 14.66 -22.47
CA ASP A 269 1.51 13.91 -21.76
C ASP A 269 0.13 14.29 -22.32
N GLU A 270 -0.17 15.58 -22.37
CA GLU A 270 -1.45 16.08 -22.89
C GLU A 270 -1.26 17.48 -23.49
N GLY A 271 -1.59 17.67 -24.76
CA GLY A 271 -1.39 18.96 -25.40
C GLY A 271 -1.47 18.87 -26.91
N THR A 272 -0.90 19.88 -27.55
CA THR A 272 -0.84 20.02 -29.00
C THR A 272 0.59 19.96 -29.48
N MET A 273 0.85 19.10 -30.46
CA MET A 273 2.13 18.99 -31.18
C MET A 273 1.92 19.47 -32.62
N VAL A 274 2.82 20.31 -33.12
CA VAL A 274 2.94 20.68 -34.53
C VAL A 274 4.25 20.10 -35.06
N PHE A 275 4.15 19.18 -36.01
CA PHE A 275 5.32 18.47 -36.54
C PHE A 275 6.03 19.31 -37.61
N ALA A 276 7.32 19.58 -37.44
CA ALA A 276 8.08 20.43 -38.35
C ALA A 276 8.17 19.83 -39.77
N ALA A 277 8.36 18.51 -39.87
CA ALA A 277 8.55 17.83 -41.15
C ALA A 277 7.30 17.85 -42.05
N THR A 278 6.10 17.91 -41.47
CA THR A 278 4.84 17.76 -42.23
C THR A 278 3.89 18.96 -42.08
N GLY A 279 4.08 19.80 -41.08
CA GLY A 279 3.12 20.83 -40.67
C GLY A 279 1.83 20.27 -40.05
N HIS A 280 1.73 18.95 -39.87
CA HIS A 280 0.56 18.34 -39.26
C HIS A 280 0.47 18.69 -37.77
N THR A 281 -0.76 18.83 -37.27
CA THR A 281 -1.04 19.08 -35.86
C THR A 281 -1.81 17.92 -35.25
N GLU A 282 -1.36 17.48 -34.09
CA GLU A 282 -2.08 16.51 -33.27
C GLU A 282 -2.33 17.06 -31.87
N THR A 283 -3.59 16.96 -31.43
CA THR A 283 -4.02 17.42 -30.11
C THR A 283 -4.66 16.27 -29.35
N GLY A 284 -4.23 16.06 -28.10
CA GLY A 284 -4.81 15.04 -27.24
C GLY A 284 -3.81 14.51 -26.21
N LYS A 285 -4.07 13.28 -25.75
CA LYS A 285 -3.22 12.58 -24.79
C LYS A 285 -2.17 11.73 -25.49
N TRP A 286 -0.93 11.97 -25.12
CA TRP A 286 0.24 11.18 -25.49
C TRP A 286 0.38 10.03 -24.49
N LYS A 287 0.55 8.81 -24.97
CA LYS A 287 0.60 7.61 -24.12
C LYS A 287 1.63 6.63 -24.65
N ASP A 288 2.45 6.10 -23.76
CA ASP A 288 3.51 5.13 -24.10
C ASP A 288 4.47 5.65 -25.19
N GLY A 289 4.71 6.97 -25.23
CA GLY A 289 5.51 7.62 -26.27
C GLY A 289 4.82 7.72 -27.64
N LEU A 290 3.54 7.33 -27.74
CA LEU A 290 2.75 7.39 -28.97
C LEU A 290 1.89 8.65 -29.01
N SER A 291 1.71 9.14 -30.23
CA SER A 291 0.74 10.19 -30.54
C SER A 291 -0.70 9.76 -30.28
N PRO A 292 -1.63 10.71 -30.05
CA PRO A 292 -3.05 10.37 -29.93
C PRO A 292 -3.53 9.48 -31.10
N LYS A 293 -3.09 9.79 -32.32
CA LYS A 293 -3.45 9.04 -33.52
C LYS A 293 -2.79 7.65 -33.58
N GLU A 294 -1.50 7.56 -33.29
CA GLU A 294 -0.76 6.29 -33.24
C GLU A 294 -1.33 5.36 -32.18
N TYR A 295 -1.68 5.91 -31.02
CA TYR A 295 -2.29 5.17 -29.93
C TYR A 295 -3.67 4.61 -30.33
N GLU A 296 -4.48 5.39 -31.05
CA GLU A 296 -5.74 4.87 -31.61
C GLU A 296 -5.53 3.73 -32.60
N ILE A 297 -4.52 3.84 -33.47
CA ILE A 297 -4.19 2.79 -34.45
C ILE A 297 -3.78 1.51 -33.72
N LYS A 298 -2.92 1.62 -32.70
CA LYS A 298 -2.52 0.50 -31.83
C LYS A 298 -3.74 -0.14 -31.17
N LEU A 299 -4.61 0.65 -30.55
CA LEU A 299 -5.81 0.15 -29.86
C LEU A 299 -6.76 -0.58 -30.83
N LYS A 300 -6.96 -0.04 -32.04
CA LYS A 300 -7.77 -0.69 -33.08
C LYS A 300 -7.15 -2.02 -33.52
N ALA A 301 -5.83 -2.08 -33.68
CA ALA A 301 -5.12 -3.31 -34.05
C ALA A 301 -5.21 -4.39 -32.95
N GLU A 302 -5.01 -4.00 -31.69
CA GLU A 302 -5.13 -4.90 -30.53
C GLU A 302 -6.56 -5.44 -30.39
N THR A 303 -7.56 -4.56 -30.54
CA THR A 303 -8.98 -4.94 -30.50
C THR A 303 -9.32 -5.95 -31.61
N LYS A 304 -8.83 -5.70 -32.83
CA LYS A 304 -9.03 -6.62 -33.96
C LYS A 304 -8.39 -7.98 -33.68
N ALA A 305 -7.14 -8.00 -33.21
CA ALA A 305 -6.43 -9.23 -32.88
C ALA A 305 -7.15 -10.03 -31.78
N TRP A 306 -7.66 -9.34 -30.75
CA TRP A 306 -8.45 -9.96 -29.68
C TRP A 306 -9.75 -10.57 -30.20
N LEU A 307 -10.50 -9.87 -31.06
CA LEU A 307 -11.72 -10.38 -31.68
C LEU A 307 -11.44 -11.62 -32.55
N ASP A 308 -10.36 -11.59 -33.33
CA ASP A 308 -9.95 -12.72 -34.16
C ASP A 308 -9.51 -13.93 -33.33
N ALA A 309 -8.82 -13.72 -32.21
CA ALA A 309 -8.47 -14.78 -31.27
C ALA A 309 -9.72 -15.41 -30.64
N GLN A 310 -10.70 -14.62 -30.23
CA GLN A 310 -11.97 -15.14 -29.73
C GLN A 310 -12.75 -15.95 -30.78
N ARG A 311 -12.73 -15.51 -32.04
CA ARG A 311 -13.37 -16.25 -33.15
C ARG A 311 -12.71 -17.61 -33.33
N LYS A 312 -11.37 -17.64 -33.45
CA LYS A 312 -10.60 -18.89 -33.58
C LYS A 312 -10.82 -19.85 -32.41
N ALA A 313 -10.91 -19.34 -31.19
CA ALA A 313 -11.19 -20.15 -30.01
C ALA A 313 -12.59 -20.80 -30.07
N ARG A 314 -13.61 -20.05 -30.55
CA ARG A 314 -14.97 -20.58 -30.75
C ARG A 314 -15.02 -21.64 -31.84
N GLU A 315 -14.36 -21.40 -32.97
CA GLU A 315 -14.26 -22.35 -34.08
C GLU A 315 -13.54 -23.64 -33.64
N ALA A 316 -12.42 -23.52 -32.92
CA ALA A 316 -11.69 -24.67 -32.39
C ALA A 316 -12.52 -25.47 -31.37
N ARG A 317 -13.33 -24.79 -30.55
CA ARG A 317 -14.26 -25.46 -29.63
C ARG A 317 -15.35 -26.22 -30.37
N GLN A 318 -15.95 -25.61 -31.40
CA GLN A 318 -16.96 -26.27 -32.24
C GLN A 318 -16.38 -27.49 -32.95
N GLN A 319 -15.16 -27.39 -33.51
CA GLN A 319 -14.48 -28.51 -34.13
C GLN A 319 -14.18 -29.64 -33.14
N LYS A 320 -13.75 -29.32 -31.91
CA LYS A 320 -13.55 -30.33 -30.86
C LYS A 320 -14.87 -31.00 -30.45
N GLU A 321 -15.95 -30.23 -30.32
CA GLU A 321 -17.28 -30.76 -30.00
C GLU A 321 -17.80 -31.67 -31.13
N GLU A 322 -17.59 -31.29 -32.40
CA GLU A 322 -17.97 -32.10 -33.55
C GLU A 322 -17.11 -33.38 -33.67
N GLN A 323 -15.81 -33.28 -33.48
CA GLN A 323 -14.91 -34.44 -33.40
C GLN A 323 -15.31 -35.37 -32.26
N ALA A 324 -15.65 -34.85 -31.08
CA ALA A 324 -16.13 -35.66 -29.96
C ALA A 324 -17.46 -36.37 -30.27
N LYS A 325 -18.39 -35.70 -30.98
CA LYS A 325 -19.64 -36.33 -31.45
C LYS A 325 -19.36 -37.46 -32.44
N VAL A 326 -18.47 -37.24 -33.41
CA VAL A 326 -18.08 -38.25 -34.40
C VAL A 326 -17.39 -39.44 -33.72
N GLN A 327 -16.48 -39.19 -32.78
CA GLN A 327 -15.80 -40.23 -32.01
C GLN A 327 -16.80 -41.04 -31.18
N LYS A 328 -17.73 -40.37 -30.49
CA LYS A 328 -18.77 -41.05 -29.70
C LYS A 328 -19.65 -41.94 -30.59
N LEU A 329 -20.09 -41.44 -31.75
CA LEU A 329 -20.87 -42.23 -32.71
C LEU A 329 -20.08 -43.43 -33.25
N ALA A 330 -18.78 -43.27 -33.52
CA ALA A 330 -17.91 -44.36 -33.95
C ALA A 330 -17.74 -45.42 -32.86
N GLN A 331 -17.56 -45.00 -31.59
CA GLN A 331 -17.50 -45.91 -30.45
C GLN A 331 -18.81 -46.69 -30.26
N GLU A 332 -19.97 -46.03 -30.36
CA GLU A 332 -21.27 -46.67 -30.28
C GLU A 332 -21.47 -47.71 -31.42
N LYS A 333 -21.10 -47.36 -32.66
CA LYS A 333 -21.13 -48.30 -33.79
C LYS A 333 -20.21 -49.50 -33.58
N GLN A 334 -18.98 -49.29 -33.10
CA GLN A 334 -18.06 -50.39 -32.79
C GLN A 334 -18.61 -51.29 -31.68
N LYS A 335 -19.22 -50.71 -30.64
CA LYS A 335 -19.86 -51.47 -29.56
C LYS A 335 -21.00 -52.33 -30.10
N GLN A 336 -21.89 -51.76 -30.93
CA GLN A 336 -22.98 -52.49 -31.57
C GLN A 336 -22.47 -53.63 -32.45
N GLN A 337 -21.43 -53.38 -33.26
CA GLN A 337 -20.81 -54.42 -34.09
C GLN A 337 -20.22 -55.56 -33.25
N LYS A 338 -19.51 -55.23 -32.16
CA LYS A 338 -18.96 -56.24 -31.23
C LYS A 338 -20.07 -57.06 -30.56
N GLU A 339 -21.13 -56.41 -30.11
CA GLU A 339 -22.30 -57.08 -29.52
C GLU A 339 -22.99 -58.02 -30.52
N GLU A 340 -23.14 -57.57 -31.77
CA GLU A 340 -23.74 -58.39 -32.83
C GLU A 340 -22.85 -59.58 -33.22
N GLN A 341 -21.52 -59.38 -33.28
CA GLN A 341 -20.55 -60.46 -33.47
C GLN A 341 -20.59 -61.46 -32.31
N ARG A 342 -20.64 -60.98 -31.06
CA ARG A 342 -20.78 -61.84 -29.87
C ARG A 342 -22.06 -62.68 -29.96
N LYS A 343 -23.20 -62.05 -30.29
CA LYS A 343 -24.47 -62.76 -30.50
C LYS A 343 -24.35 -63.86 -31.56
N LYS A 344 -23.78 -63.54 -32.73
CA LYS A 344 -23.57 -64.50 -33.82
C LYS A 344 -22.70 -65.68 -33.37
N SER A 345 -21.59 -65.40 -32.67
CA SER A 345 -20.69 -66.45 -32.16
C SER A 345 -21.36 -67.39 -31.16
N LEU A 346 -22.17 -66.85 -30.24
CA LEU A 346 -22.90 -67.65 -29.25
C LEU A 346 -23.98 -68.52 -29.89
N ILE A 347 -24.70 -67.97 -30.87
CA ILE A 347 -25.71 -68.72 -31.65
C ILE A 347 -25.03 -69.84 -32.46
N GLN A 348 -23.88 -69.57 -33.07
CA GLN A 348 -23.12 -70.59 -33.81
C GLN A 348 -22.63 -71.71 -32.89
N LYS A 349 -22.19 -71.38 -31.67
CA LYS A 349 -21.62 -72.35 -30.71
C LYS A 349 -22.68 -73.18 -29.98
N TYR A 350 -23.82 -72.58 -29.64
CA TYR A 350 -24.82 -73.20 -28.75
C TYR A 350 -26.22 -73.36 -29.37
N GLY A 351 -26.37 -73.04 -30.66
CA GLY A 351 -27.64 -73.09 -31.37
C GLY A 351 -28.55 -71.89 -31.07
N GLN A 352 -29.63 -71.73 -31.86
CA GLN A 352 -30.54 -70.58 -31.78
C GLN A 352 -31.17 -70.38 -30.40
N ARG A 353 -31.65 -71.47 -29.77
CA ARG A 353 -32.33 -71.42 -28.46
C ARG A 353 -31.37 -71.00 -27.34
N TYR A 354 -30.35 -71.80 -27.05
CA TYR A 354 -29.45 -71.52 -25.92
C TYR A 354 -28.50 -70.36 -26.20
N GLY A 355 -28.00 -70.18 -27.44
CA GLY A 355 -27.14 -69.05 -27.79
C GLY A 355 -27.82 -67.68 -27.62
N SER A 356 -29.11 -67.57 -27.94
CA SER A 356 -29.89 -66.34 -27.72
C SER A 356 -30.12 -66.06 -26.22
N LEU A 357 -30.37 -67.10 -25.42
CA LEU A 357 -30.56 -66.96 -23.98
C LEU A 357 -29.26 -66.58 -23.26
N ILE A 358 -28.14 -67.20 -23.64
CA ILE A 358 -26.81 -66.88 -23.12
C ILE A 358 -26.43 -65.43 -23.46
N TYR A 359 -26.69 -64.97 -24.68
CA TYR A 359 -26.47 -63.57 -25.07
C TYR A 359 -27.30 -62.59 -24.23
N GLN A 360 -28.52 -62.96 -23.85
CA GLN A 360 -29.38 -62.17 -22.95
C GLN A 360 -29.01 -62.31 -21.47
N GLY A 361 -27.96 -63.06 -21.12
CA GLY A 361 -27.57 -63.32 -19.74
C GLY A 361 -28.58 -64.15 -18.95
N LYS A 362 -29.35 -65.01 -19.63
CA LYS A 362 -30.40 -65.84 -19.01
C LYS A 362 -29.96 -67.29 -18.94
N LEU A 363 -30.25 -67.92 -17.80
CA LEU A 363 -30.08 -69.35 -17.57
C LEU A 363 -31.42 -70.07 -17.78
N GLU A 364 -31.37 -71.24 -18.42
CA GLU A 364 -32.53 -72.11 -18.63
C GLU A 364 -32.16 -73.57 -18.34
N LEU A 365 -33.11 -74.33 -17.81
CA LEU A 365 -32.93 -75.76 -17.57
C LEU A 365 -32.51 -76.50 -18.86
N GLY A 366 -31.64 -77.49 -18.70
CA GLY A 366 -31.03 -78.25 -19.79
C GLY A 366 -29.74 -77.65 -20.35
N MET A 367 -29.37 -76.42 -19.99
CA MET A 367 -28.06 -75.83 -20.32
C MET A 367 -26.91 -76.66 -19.75
N THR A 368 -25.79 -76.74 -20.47
CA THR A 368 -24.57 -77.38 -19.95
C THR A 368 -23.84 -76.46 -18.97
N GLN A 369 -22.96 -77.01 -18.15
CA GLN A 369 -22.07 -76.21 -17.28
C GLN A 369 -21.29 -75.13 -18.05
N GLN A 370 -20.79 -75.46 -19.25
CA GLN A 370 -20.07 -74.50 -20.10
C GLN A 370 -20.97 -73.36 -20.57
N MET A 371 -22.23 -73.64 -20.92
CA MET A 371 -23.22 -72.60 -21.27
C MET A 371 -23.51 -71.67 -20.10
N CYS A 372 -23.62 -72.22 -18.88
CA CYS A 372 -23.84 -71.41 -17.68
C CYS A 372 -22.65 -70.50 -17.37
N GLN A 373 -21.40 -70.97 -17.59
CA GLN A 373 -20.17 -70.18 -17.43
C GLN A 373 -20.03 -69.01 -18.41
N GLU A 374 -20.75 -69.02 -19.53
CA GLU A 374 -20.77 -67.87 -20.48
C GLU A 374 -21.65 -66.72 -19.97
N VAL A 375 -22.52 -67.00 -18.98
CA VAL A 375 -23.47 -66.06 -18.38
C VAL A 375 -23.02 -65.60 -16.99
N ILE A 376 -22.42 -66.50 -16.21
CA ILE A 376 -22.02 -66.23 -14.82
C ILE A 376 -20.51 -66.26 -14.68
N ASP A 377 -19.96 -65.45 -13.77
CA ASP A 377 -18.58 -65.62 -13.34
C ASP A 377 -18.48 -66.75 -12.32
N ILE A 378 -18.07 -67.93 -12.78
CA ILE A 378 -17.94 -69.12 -11.93
C ILE A 378 -17.01 -68.91 -10.73
N LYS A 379 -16.05 -67.98 -10.80
CA LYS A 379 -15.14 -67.72 -9.67
C LYS A 379 -15.89 -67.15 -8.46
N SER A 380 -17.06 -66.55 -8.69
CA SER A 380 -17.95 -66.02 -7.65
C SER A 380 -18.87 -67.08 -7.04
N TYR A 381 -18.68 -68.36 -7.36
CA TYR A 381 -19.50 -69.46 -6.85
C TYR A 381 -18.65 -70.50 -6.10
N ASP A 382 -19.24 -71.09 -5.05
CA ASP A 382 -18.77 -72.29 -4.36
C ASP A 382 -19.32 -73.53 -5.05
N ILE A 383 -18.44 -74.47 -5.37
CA ILE A 383 -18.78 -75.67 -6.16
C ILE A 383 -18.77 -76.90 -5.25
N GLY A 384 -19.94 -77.47 -5.01
CA GLY A 384 -20.11 -78.77 -4.33
C GLY A 384 -20.36 -79.89 -5.33
N LYS A 385 -19.71 -81.05 -5.17
CA LYS A 385 -19.89 -82.23 -6.05
C LYS A 385 -20.28 -83.44 -5.21
N ASN A 386 -21.36 -84.11 -5.57
CA ASN A 386 -21.88 -85.27 -4.86
C ASN A 386 -22.39 -86.34 -5.85
N MET A 387 -22.47 -87.60 -5.41
CA MET A 387 -23.10 -88.69 -6.15
C MET A 387 -24.43 -89.04 -5.47
N ARG A 388 -25.54 -89.01 -6.22
CA ARG A 388 -26.87 -89.33 -5.69
C ARG A 388 -27.58 -90.29 -6.63
N SER A 389 -27.88 -91.48 -6.13
CA SER A 389 -28.59 -92.53 -6.89
C SER A 389 -27.98 -92.85 -8.26
N GLY A 390 -26.65 -92.90 -8.35
CA GLY A 390 -25.92 -93.20 -9.59
C GLY A 390 -25.64 -92.00 -10.51
N HIS A 391 -26.24 -90.84 -10.25
CA HIS A 391 -26.03 -89.61 -11.04
C HIS A 391 -25.04 -88.66 -10.35
N ARG A 392 -24.25 -87.93 -11.16
CA ARG A 392 -23.33 -86.91 -10.65
C ARG A 392 -24.08 -85.60 -10.49
N VAL A 393 -24.21 -85.13 -9.25
CA VAL A 393 -24.85 -83.86 -8.92
C VAL A 393 -23.78 -82.83 -8.55
N GLU A 394 -23.81 -81.68 -9.21
CA GLU A 394 -22.90 -80.56 -8.95
C GLU A 394 -23.73 -79.31 -8.62
N THR A 395 -23.48 -78.70 -7.48
CA THR A 395 -24.21 -77.52 -6.99
C THR A 395 -23.26 -76.34 -6.98
N TRP A 396 -23.63 -75.25 -7.65
CA TRP A 396 -22.91 -73.99 -7.61
C TRP A 396 -23.70 -73.00 -6.78
N THR A 397 -23.15 -72.59 -5.64
CA THR A 397 -23.76 -71.65 -4.70
C THR A 397 -23.04 -70.33 -4.77
N PHE A 398 -23.76 -69.24 -5.04
CA PHE A 398 -23.18 -67.92 -5.16
C PHE A 398 -22.54 -67.49 -3.83
N ASN A 399 -21.34 -66.93 -3.92
CA ASN A 399 -20.57 -66.47 -2.78
C ASN A 399 -20.22 -64.98 -2.99
N LYS A 400 -20.89 -64.13 -2.20
CA LYS A 400 -20.73 -62.66 -2.24
C LYS A 400 -19.29 -62.25 -1.95
N ASP A 401 -18.64 -62.85 -0.96
CA ASP A 401 -17.27 -62.50 -0.56
C ASP A 401 -16.27 -62.79 -1.68
N LYS A 402 -16.47 -63.88 -2.43
CA LYS A 402 -15.65 -64.20 -3.61
C LYS A 402 -15.85 -63.22 -4.76
N GLN A 403 -17.08 -62.74 -4.96
CA GLN A 403 -17.39 -61.69 -5.93
C GLN A 403 -16.71 -60.38 -5.52
N ASP A 404 -16.87 -59.95 -4.27
CA ASP A 404 -16.33 -58.69 -3.76
C ASP A 404 -14.79 -58.69 -3.79
N MET A 405 -14.16 -59.84 -3.52
CA MET A 405 -12.70 -60.01 -3.66
C MET A 405 -12.22 -59.88 -5.11
N GLN A 406 -12.97 -60.40 -6.09
CA GLN A 406 -12.65 -60.24 -7.52
C GLN A 406 -12.80 -58.80 -7.98
N VAL A 407 -13.83 -58.13 -7.49
CA VAL A 407 -14.02 -56.70 -7.77
C VAL A 407 -12.87 -55.90 -7.17
N ALA A 408 -12.52 -56.12 -5.90
CA ALA A 408 -11.41 -55.43 -5.26
C ALA A 408 -10.10 -55.67 -6.03
N ALA A 409 -9.84 -56.89 -6.48
CA ALA A 409 -8.68 -57.20 -7.32
C ALA A 409 -8.72 -56.44 -8.66
N ALA A 410 -9.87 -56.34 -9.32
CA ALA A 410 -10.02 -55.56 -10.55
C ALA A 410 -9.79 -54.05 -10.32
N MET A 411 -10.25 -53.50 -9.19
CA MET A 411 -10.03 -52.08 -8.84
C MET A 411 -8.54 -51.73 -8.70
N THR A 412 -7.71 -52.66 -8.22
CA THR A 412 -6.25 -52.42 -8.10
C THR A 412 -5.53 -52.32 -9.44
N GLN A 413 -6.15 -52.75 -10.53
CA GLN A 413 -5.56 -52.72 -11.88
C GLN A 413 -6.04 -51.53 -12.72
N LEU A 414 -6.99 -50.73 -12.21
CA LEU A 414 -7.57 -49.60 -12.92
C LEU A 414 -6.88 -48.28 -12.59
N SER A 415 -6.96 -47.30 -13.49
CA SER A 415 -6.54 -45.93 -13.20
C SER A 415 -7.46 -45.27 -12.16
N GLY A 416 -7.00 -44.21 -11.48
CA GLY A 416 -7.75 -43.58 -10.38
C GLY A 416 -9.17 -43.10 -10.75
N GLU A 417 -9.36 -42.61 -11.98
CA GLU A 417 -10.67 -42.20 -12.49
C GLU A 417 -11.58 -43.40 -12.80
N GLU A 418 -11.03 -44.46 -13.39
CA GLU A 418 -11.76 -45.70 -13.69
C GLU A 418 -12.17 -46.45 -12.42
N ALA A 419 -11.31 -46.47 -11.40
CA ALA A 419 -11.61 -47.02 -10.09
C ALA A 419 -12.76 -46.26 -9.41
N MET A 420 -12.73 -44.93 -9.42
CA MET A 420 -13.82 -44.10 -8.86
C MET A 420 -15.15 -44.31 -9.60
N ALA A 421 -15.14 -44.39 -10.92
CA ALA A 421 -16.33 -44.67 -11.71
C ALA A 421 -16.91 -46.06 -11.40
N LEU A 422 -16.06 -47.08 -11.23
CA LEU A 422 -16.47 -48.43 -10.86
C LEU A 422 -17.05 -48.46 -9.43
N THR A 423 -16.42 -47.80 -8.46
CA THR A 423 -16.94 -47.70 -7.08
C THR A 423 -18.32 -47.04 -7.05
N LEU A 424 -18.53 -45.96 -7.82
CA LEU A 424 -19.83 -45.30 -7.90
C LEU A 424 -20.90 -46.23 -8.50
N LEU A 425 -20.57 -46.92 -9.61
CA LEU A 425 -21.48 -47.88 -10.25
C LEU A 425 -21.86 -49.03 -9.33
N MET A 426 -20.92 -49.53 -8.53
CA MET A 426 -21.19 -50.58 -7.56
C MET A 426 -22.07 -50.11 -6.40
N GLY A 427 -21.80 -48.92 -5.85
CA GLY A 427 -22.67 -48.32 -4.84
C GLY A 427 -24.10 -48.14 -5.33
N PHE A 428 -24.27 -47.75 -6.60
CA PHE A 428 -25.58 -47.73 -7.26
C PHE A 428 -26.17 -49.13 -7.42
N ALA A 429 -25.39 -50.11 -7.90
CA ALA A 429 -25.85 -51.49 -8.12
C ALA A 429 -26.31 -52.17 -6.81
N ASP A 430 -25.59 -51.96 -5.71
CA ASP A 430 -25.98 -52.45 -4.38
C ASP A 430 -27.28 -51.77 -3.90
N SER A 431 -27.42 -50.46 -4.12
CA SER A 431 -28.63 -49.70 -3.72
C SER A 431 -29.91 -50.14 -4.44
N VAL A 432 -29.79 -50.67 -5.66
CA VAL A 432 -30.93 -51.17 -6.46
C VAL A 432 -31.05 -52.69 -6.43
N GLY A 433 -30.26 -53.38 -5.59
CA GLY A 433 -30.30 -54.84 -5.45
C GLY A 433 -29.82 -55.61 -6.68
N ALA A 434 -29.02 -54.98 -7.56
CA ALA A 434 -28.49 -55.58 -8.78
C ALA A 434 -27.14 -56.31 -8.58
N SER A 435 -26.58 -56.30 -7.37
CA SER A 435 -25.30 -56.95 -7.06
C SER A 435 -25.41 -58.45 -6.75
N THR A 436 -26.61 -58.96 -6.47
CA THR A 436 -26.88 -60.38 -6.27
C THR A 436 -27.41 -61.02 -7.56
N PRO A 437 -26.94 -62.23 -7.94
CA PRO A 437 -27.44 -62.89 -9.13
C PRO A 437 -28.91 -63.29 -8.92
N LYS A 438 -29.66 -63.28 -10.02
CA LYS A 438 -31.08 -63.71 -10.04
C LYS A 438 -31.30 -65.11 -9.46
N TYR A 439 -30.31 -66.00 -9.62
CA TYR A 439 -30.31 -67.34 -9.06
C TYR A 439 -29.03 -67.51 -8.23
N SER A 440 -29.22 -67.83 -6.96
CA SER A 440 -28.15 -67.99 -5.97
C SER A 440 -27.62 -69.43 -5.94
N ILE A 441 -28.41 -70.41 -6.39
CA ILE A 441 -28.00 -71.81 -6.45
C ILE A 441 -28.35 -72.41 -7.81
N LEU A 442 -27.35 -72.97 -8.47
CA LEU A 442 -27.51 -73.73 -9.72
C LEU A 442 -27.20 -75.19 -9.43
N VAL A 443 -28.10 -76.11 -9.78
CA VAL A 443 -27.90 -77.55 -9.60
C VAL A 443 -27.80 -78.22 -10.97
N PHE A 444 -26.72 -78.97 -11.16
CA PHE A 444 -26.44 -79.73 -12.36
C PHE A 444 -26.53 -81.23 -12.05
N THR A 445 -27.20 -81.99 -12.91
CA THR A 445 -27.20 -83.45 -12.88
C THR A 445 -26.61 -83.96 -14.18
N ASP A 446 -25.56 -84.78 -14.10
CA ASP A 446 -24.78 -85.29 -15.23
C ASP A 446 -24.37 -84.19 -16.23
N GLY A 447 -23.97 -83.03 -15.69
CA GLY A 447 -23.46 -81.90 -16.46
C GLY A 447 -24.51 -80.98 -17.09
N LYS A 448 -25.81 -81.26 -16.89
CA LYS A 448 -26.92 -80.40 -17.34
C LYS A 448 -27.61 -79.71 -16.17
N LEU A 449 -27.95 -78.44 -16.35
CA LEU A 449 -28.65 -77.63 -15.36
C LEU A 449 -30.07 -78.17 -15.16
N THR A 450 -30.38 -78.64 -13.96
CA THR A 450 -31.68 -79.25 -13.62
C THR A 450 -32.50 -78.42 -12.64
N SER A 451 -31.89 -77.50 -11.90
CA SER A 451 -32.61 -76.62 -10.97
C SER A 451 -31.92 -75.27 -10.81
N LEU A 452 -32.74 -74.24 -10.59
CA LEU A 452 -32.34 -72.84 -10.35
C LEU A 452 -33.10 -72.37 -9.12
N TYR A 453 -32.37 -71.89 -8.09
CA TYR A 453 -32.95 -71.37 -6.85
C TYR A 453 -32.46 -69.96 -6.54
#